data_AF-A0A947IH73-F1
#
_entry.id   AF-A0A947IH73-F1
#
_cell.length_a   1.000
_cell.length_b   1.000
_cell.length_c   1.000
_cell.angle_alpha   90.00
_cell.angle_beta   90.00
_cell.angle_gamma   90.00
#
_symmetry.space_group_name_H-M   'P 1'
#
loop_
_entity.id
_entity.type
_entity.pdbx_description
1 polymer ?
#
loop_
_entity_poly.entity_id
_entity_poly.type
_entity_poly.pdbx_seq_one_letter_code
_entity_poly.pdbx_strand_id
1 'polypeptide(L)'
;MLVYKQHFKLILAACCGFLSSATATAVETLNTNELQNSCVEYIAEIGNKNGALCSAYLQGFVSGSSQIVVANDEQSDFTQRAIRTRAPGGSIEIDSLKSARYCLPNDVSIKQLAGQIASVNVTKKDQLASSLMKQVLKAHYPC
;
A
#
# COMPACT_ATOMS: atom_id res chain seq x y z
N MET A 1 -27.91 40.08 -23.21
CA MET A 1 -26.91 39.05 -23.57
C MET A 1 -25.46 39.40 -23.21
N LEU A 2 -25.18 40.54 -22.54
CA LEU A 2 -23.82 40.96 -22.13
C LEU A 2 -23.46 40.57 -20.68
N VAL A 3 -24.46 40.41 -19.80
CA VAL A 3 -24.27 40.11 -18.37
C VAL A 3 -23.74 38.68 -18.15
N TYR A 4 -24.23 37.69 -18.93
CA TYR A 4 -23.83 36.28 -18.80
C TYR A 4 -22.34 36.03 -19.08
N LYS A 5 -21.75 36.81 -20.00
CA LYS A 5 -20.35 36.65 -20.44
C LYS A 5 -19.34 37.15 -19.40
N GLN A 6 -19.76 38.06 -18.51
CA GLN A 6 -18.93 38.64 -17.46
C GLN A 6 -18.90 37.75 -16.22
N HIS A 7 -20.02 37.12 -15.86
CA HIS A 7 -20.08 36.12 -14.78
C HIS A 7 -19.33 34.84 -15.15
N PHE A 8 -19.38 34.40 -16.41
CA PHE A 8 -18.63 33.21 -16.86
C PHE A 8 -17.11 33.38 -16.68
N LYS A 9 -16.56 34.57 -16.97
CA LYS A 9 -15.12 34.87 -16.77
C LYS A 9 -14.75 34.93 -15.29
N LEU A 10 -15.61 35.47 -14.43
CA LEU A 10 -15.39 35.53 -12.99
C LEU A 10 -15.43 34.15 -12.32
N ILE A 11 -16.32 33.27 -12.76
CA ILE A 11 -16.42 31.89 -12.26
C ILE A 11 -15.22 31.05 -12.71
N LEU A 12 -14.77 31.19 -13.97
CA LEU A 12 -13.60 30.47 -14.47
C LEU A 12 -12.31 30.90 -13.76
N ALA A 13 -12.14 32.20 -13.47
CA ALA A 13 -10.99 32.73 -12.74
C ALA A 13 -10.98 32.32 -11.25
N ALA A 14 -12.16 32.26 -10.61
CA ALA A 14 -12.28 31.82 -9.22
C ALA A 14 -11.96 30.33 -9.05
N CYS A 15 -12.29 29.48 -10.02
CA CYS A 15 -12.02 28.04 -9.96
C CYS A 15 -10.53 27.71 -10.13
N CYS A 16 -9.79 28.45 -10.97
CA CYS A 16 -8.35 28.26 -11.17
C CYS A 16 -7.47 28.78 -10.02
N GLY A 17 -7.99 29.68 -9.16
CA GLY A 17 -7.24 30.23 -8.03
C GLY A 17 -7.06 29.25 -6.86
N PHE A 18 -7.93 28.25 -6.71
CA PHE A 18 -7.92 27.33 -5.58
C PHE A 18 -6.99 26.10 -5.74
N LEU A 19 -6.39 25.88 -6.90
CA LEU A 19 -5.56 24.70 -7.19
C LEU A 19 -4.05 24.88 -6.90
N SER A 20 -3.62 26.07 -6.47
CA SER A 20 -2.20 26.44 -6.50
C SER A 20 -1.45 26.38 -5.15
N SER A 21 -1.91 25.62 -4.14
CA SER A 21 -1.24 25.64 -2.83
C SER A 21 -1.10 24.31 -2.10
N ALA A 22 -1.36 23.17 -2.75
CA ALA A 22 -0.94 21.89 -2.19
C ALA A 22 0.55 21.69 -2.50
N THR A 23 1.43 22.13 -1.59
CA THR A 23 2.82 21.67 -1.58
C THR A 23 2.80 20.17 -1.27
N ALA A 24 2.94 19.35 -2.31
CA ALA A 24 3.13 17.92 -2.16
C ALA A 24 4.44 17.69 -1.40
N THR A 25 4.35 17.46 -0.09
CA THR A 25 5.49 17.01 0.71
C THR A 25 5.81 15.60 0.23
N ALA A 26 7.03 15.39 -0.24
CA ALA A 26 7.47 14.08 -0.68
C ALA A 26 7.27 13.07 0.47
N VAL A 27 6.70 11.91 0.16
CA VAL A 27 6.55 10.82 1.12
C VAL A 27 7.93 10.44 1.62
N GLU A 28 8.23 10.70 2.90
CA GLU A 28 9.50 10.38 3.51
C GLU A 28 9.76 8.87 3.42
N THR A 29 10.99 8.49 3.09
CA THR A 29 11.35 7.08 2.96
C THR A 29 11.40 6.44 4.35
N LEU A 30 10.44 5.55 4.62
CA LEU A 30 10.40 4.80 5.87
C LEU A 30 11.57 3.81 5.95
N ASN A 31 12.38 3.90 6.99
CA ASN A 31 13.48 2.96 7.22
C ASN A 31 13.07 1.78 8.10
N THR A 32 13.96 0.81 8.21
CA THR A 32 13.72 -0.46 8.89
C THR A 32 13.54 -0.28 10.40
N ASN A 33 14.32 0.59 11.03
CA ASN A 33 14.22 0.86 12.46
C ASN A 33 12.87 1.51 12.82
N GLU A 34 12.46 2.52 12.04
CA GLU A 34 11.18 3.21 12.21
C GLU A 34 10.01 2.26 12.07
N LEU A 35 10.01 1.40 11.05
CA LEU A 35 8.96 0.40 10.87
C LEU A 35 8.94 -0.59 12.05
N GLN A 36 10.10 -1.11 12.47
CA GLN A 36 10.18 -2.10 13.55
C GLN A 36 9.65 -1.52 14.88
N ASN A 37 10.08 -0.31 15.24
CA ASN A 37 9.60 0.36 16.46
C ASN A 37 8.09 0.64 16.38
N SER A 38 7.60 1.10 15.23
CA SER A 38 6.18 1.33 15.01
C SER A 38 5.36 0.05 15.15
N CYS A 39 5.90 -1.10 14.72
CA CYS A 39 5.22 -2.39 14.86
C CYS A 39 5.24 -2.91 16.30
N VAL A 40 6.30 -2.66 17.07
CA VAL A 40 6.31 -2.96 18.52
C VAL A 40 5.20 -2.16 19.23
N GLU A 41 5.09 -0.86 18.94
CA GLU A 41 4.06 0.01 19.53
C GLU A 41 2.64 -0.39 19.09
N TYR A 42 2.46 -0.79 17.83
CA TYR A 42 1.20 -1.32 17.30
C TYR A 42 0.75 -2.59 18.03
N ILE A 43 1.66 -3.54 18.25
CA ILE A 43 1.35 -4.82 18.94
C ILE A 43 1.00 -4.56 20.40
N ALA A 44 1.69 -3.62 21.04
CA ALA A 44 1.46 -3.23 22.44
C ALA A 44 0.15 -2.41 22.61
N GLU A 45 -0.57 -2.12 21.53
CA GLU A 45 -1.81 -1.33 21.52
C GLU A 45 -1.64 0.05 22.17
N ILE A 46 -0.43 0.59 22.07
CA ILE A 46 -0.13 1.94 22.52
C ILE A 46 -0.76 2.87 21.48
N GLY A 47 -1.87 3.53 21.85
CA GLY A 47 -2.66 4.42 21.00
C GLY A 47 -1.96 5.72 20.57
N ASN A 48 -0.68 5.64 20.21
CA ASN A 48 0.10 6.73 19.67
C ASN A 48 -0.01 6.77 18.14
N LYS A 49 0.51 7.83 17.52
CA LYS A 49 0.51 8.03 16.05
C LYS A 49 1.31 6.97 15.29
N ASN A 50 2.28 6.33 15.93
CA ASN A 50 3.20 5.38 15.30
C ASN A 50 2.58 3.97 15.21
N GLY A 51 1.68 3.58 16.12
CA GLY A 51 0.93 2.33 16.01
C GLY A 51 0.13 2.25 14.70
N ALA A 52 -0.45 3.39 14.28
CA ALA A 52 -1.15 3.50 13.00
C ALA A 52 -0.21 3.38 11.79
N LEU A 53 1.06 3.80 11.93
CA LEU A 53 2.06 3.74 10.86
C LEU A 53 2.37 2.30 10.45
N CYS A 54 2.57 1.40 11.42
CA CYS A 54 2.83 -0.02 11.10
C CYS A 54 1.64 -0.63 10.34
N SER A 55 0.41 -0.50 10.86
CA SER A 55 -0.75 -1.10 10.20
C SER A 55 -0.99 -0.55 8.79
N ALA A 56 -0.86 0.77 8.61
CA ALA A 56 -1.06 1.41 7.31
C ALA A 56 0.04 1.00 6.32
N TYR A 57 1.29 0.94 6.77
CA TYR A 57 2.40 0.49 5.93
C TYR A 57 2.21 -0.94 5.47
N LEU A 58 1.86 -1.86 6.38
CA LEU A 58 1.69 -3.28 6.04
C LEU A 58 0.51 -3.51 5.10
N GLN A 59 -0.62 -2.84 5.35
CA GLN A 59 -1.77 -2.91 4.44
C GLN A 59 -1.40 -2.37 3.05
N GLY A 60 -0.77 -1.20 2.99
CA GLY A 60 -0.33 -0.60 1.73
C GLY A 60 0.68 -1.47 0.98
N PHE A 61 1.62 -2.11 1.69
CA PHE A 61 2.61 -2.99 1.09
C PHE A 61 1.97 -4.26 0.52
N VAL A 62 1.08 -4.90 1.29
CA VAL A 62 0.40 -6.13 0.85
C VAL A 62 -0.51 -5.86 -0.33
N SER A 63 -1.36 -4.83 -0.24
CA SER A 63 -2.31 -4.49 -1.31
C SER A 63 -1.64 -3.89 -2.56
N GLY A 64 -0.47 -3.26 -2.42
CA GLY A 64 0.24 -2.61 -3.52
C GLY A 64 1.30 -3.47 -4.21
N SER A 65 1.63 -4.64 -3.68
CA SER A 65 2.73 -5.46 -4.17
C SER A 65 2.25 -6.50 -5.18
N SER A 66 2.71 -6.39 -6.44
CA SER A 66 2.51 -7.43 -7.45
C SER A 66 3.26 -8.76 -7.17
N GLN A 67 4.16 -8.77 -6.18
CA GLN A 67 4.93 -9.95 -5.80
C GLN A 67 4.23 -10.81 -4.74
N ILE A 68 3.06 -10.38 -4.24
CA ILE A 68 2.30 -11.06 -3.20
C ILE A 68 1.00 -11.59 -3.80
N VAL A 69 0.72 -12.86 -3.57
CA VAL A 69 -0.60 -13.45 -3.83
C VAL A 69 -1.21 -13.82 -2.48
N VAL A 70 -2.43 -13.34 -2.24
CA VAL A 70 -3.21 -13.67 -1.04
C VAL A 70 -4.17 -14.82 -1.39
N ALA A 71 -4.23 -15.85 -0.54
CA ALA A 71 -4.75 -17.17 -0.89
C ALA A 71 -6.09 -17.15 -1.66
N ASN A 72 -7.28 -17.00 -1.11
CA ASN A 72 -8.51 -16.88 -1.92
C ASN A 72 -8.91 -15.41 -2.02
N ASP A 73 -8.10 -14.57 -2.66
CA ASP A 73 -8.54 -13.23 -3.06
C ASP A 73 -9.60 -13.39 -4.16
N GLU A 74 -10.84 -13.67 -3.74
CA GLU A 74 -11.98 -13.82 -4.65
C GLU A 74 -12.20 -12.48 -5.34
N GLN A 75 -11.66 -12.40 -6.55
CA GLN A 75 -11.82 -11.27 -7.41
C GLN A 75 -13.32 -11.05 -7.67
N SER A 76 -13.85 -9.86 -7.36
CA SER A 76 -15.27 -9.56 -7.56
C SER A 76 -15.74 -9.85 -8.99
N ASP A 77 -17.02 -10.20 -9.19
CA ASP A 77 -17.60 -10.43 -10.54
C ASP A 77 -17.39 -9.22 -11.46
N PHE A 78 -17.48 -8.00 -10.91
CA PHE A 78 -17.19 -6.77 -11.65
C PHE A 78 -15.75 -6.73 -12.17
N THR A 79 -14.79 -7.08 -11.31
CA THR A 79 -13.39 -7.10 -11.68
C THR A 79 -13.10 -8.23 -12.66
N GLN A 80 -13.66 -9.43 -12.47
CA GLN A 80 -13.54 -10.55 -13.41
C GLN A 80 -14.10 -10.19 -14.79
N ARG A 81 -15.27 -9.53 -14.85
CA ARG A 81 -15.87 -9.04 -16.09
C ARG A 81 -15.01 -7.96 -16.75
N ALA A 82 -14.45 -7.03 -15.97
CA ALA A 82 -13.55 -6.01 -16.48
C ALA A 82 -12.29 -6.63 -17.09
N ILE A 83 -11.67 -7.59 -16.41
CA ILE A 83 -10.51 -8.35 -16.91
C ILE A 83 -10.86 -9.01 -18.25
N ARG A 84 -11.98 -9.76 -18.30
CA ARG A 84 -12.41 -10.47 -19.51
C ARG A 84 -12.65 -9.58 -20.72
N THR A 85 -13.13 -8.36 -20.49
CA THR A 85 -13.58 -7.45 -21.58
C THR A 85 -12.59 -6.35 -21.92
N ARG A 86 -11.62 -6.05 -21.05
CA ARG A 86 -10.72 -4.89 -21.18
C ARG A 86 -9.23 -5.21 -21.08
N ALA A 87 -8.84 -6.39 -20.60
CA ALA A 87 -7.41 -6.77 -20.55
C ALA A 87 -6.99 -7.34 -21.92
N PRO A 88 -6.07 -6.69 -22.66
CA PRO A 88 -5.56 -7.22 -23.91
C PRO A 88 -4.65 -8.42 -23.63
N GLY A 89 -5.05 -9.61 -24.09
CA GLY A 89 -4.16 -10.77 -24.27
C GLY A 89 -3.41 -11.25 -23.02
N GLY A 90 -4.12 -11.76 -22.02
CA GLY A 90 -3.56 -12.47 -20.88
C GLY A 90 -4.48 -12.39 -19.67
N SER A 91 -4.73 -13.49 -18.97
CA SER A 91 -5.42 -13.42 -17.68
C SER A 91 -4.48 -12.78 -16.67
N ILE A 92 -4.90 -11.65 -16.06
CA ILE A 92 -4.16 -10.95 -15.00
C ILE A 92 -3.72 -11.92 -13.90
N GLU A 93 -4.53 -12.94 -13.64
CA GLU A 93 -4.25 -14.03 -12.70
C GLU A 93 -3.01 -14.86 -13.06
N ILE A 94 -2.79 -15.19 -14.34
CA ILE A 94 -1.58 -15.90 -14.79
C ILE A 94 -0.36 -14.98 -14.70
N ASP A 95 -0.50 -13.68 -14.96
CA ASP A 95 0.61 -12.74 -14.89
C ASP A 95 0.96 -12.34 -13.44
N SER A 96 -0.02 -12.29 -12.54
CA SER A 96 0.22 -12.19 -11.10
C SER A 96 0.90 -13.45 -10.58
N LEU A 97 0.46 -14.65 -10.99
CA LEU A 97 1.13 -15.92 -10.67
C LEU A 97 2.58 -15.97 -11.17
N LYS A 98 2.88 -15.44 -12.36
CA LYS A 98 4.26 -15.38 -12.88
C LYS A 98 5.17 -14.40 -12.13
N SER A 99 4.60 -13.36 -11.52
CA SER A 99 5.35 -12.32 -10.80
C SER A 99 5.33 -12.51 -9.29
N ALA A 100 4.48 -13.41 -8.79
CA ALA A 100 4.39 -13.81 -7.40
C ALA A 100 5.71 -14.39 -6.91
N ARG A 101 6.13 -13.90 -5.74
CA ARG A 101 7.27 -14.45 -5.00
C ARG A 101 6.87 -14.92 -3.61
N TYR A 102 5.73 -14.44 -3.12
CA TYR A 102 5.25 -14.70 -1.77
C TYR A 102 3.76 -15.04 -1.77
N CYS A 103 3.41 -16.04 -0.98
CA CYS A 103 2.07 -16.62 -0.90
C CYS A 103 1.53 -16.42 0.51
N LEU A 104 0.65 -15.43 0.70
CA LEU A 104 0.05 -15.11 1.99
C LEU A 104 -1.25 -15.90 2.19
N PRO A 105 -1.36 -16.73 3.24
CA PRO A 105 -2.64 -17.33 3.62
C PRO A 105 -3.70 -16.26 3.97
N ASN A 106 -4.98 -16.58 3.74
CA ASN A 106 -6.10 -15.67 3.98
C ASN A 106 -6.30 -15.30 5.46
N ASP A 107 -5.81 -16.14 6.37
CA ASP A 107 -5.92 -15.96 7.82
C ASP A 107 -4.78 -15.12 8.41
N VAL A 108 -3.77 -14.74 7.60
CA VAL A 108 -2.69 -13.88 8.07
C VAL A 108 -3.21 -12.47 8.35
N SER A 109 -3.27 -12.13 9.63
CA SER A 109 -3.63 -10.78 10.07
C SER A 109 -2.46 -9.81 9.97
N ILE A 110 -2.76 -8.51 9.87
CA ILE A 110 -1.76 -7.43 9.95
C ILE A 110 -1.00 -7.49 11.29
N LYS A 111 -1.66 -7.87 12.38
CA LYS A 111 -1.03 -8.04 13.70
C LYS A 111 0.00 -9.18 13.71
N GLN A 112 -0.25 -10.27 13.00
CA GLN A 112 0.71 -11.36 12.82
C GLN A 112 1.94 -10.92 12.02
N LEU A 113 1.74 -10.21 10.90
CA LEU A 113 2.85 -9.65 10.11
C LEU A 113 3.68 -8.66 10.93
N ALA A 114 3.02 -7.80 11.71
CA ALA A 114 3.68 -6.86 12.61
C ALA A 114 4.53 -7.60 13.65
N GLY A 115 4.00 -8.68 14.24
CA GLY A 115 4.74 -9.53 15.19
C GLY A 115 6.02 -10.12 14.59
N GLN A 116 5.93 -10.63 13.36
CA GLN A 116 7.08 -11.16 12.64
C GLN A 116 8.13 -10.07 12.41
N ILE A 117 7.72 -8.89 11.95
CA ILE A 117 8.62 -7.74 11.76
C ILE A 117 9.30 -7.31 13.06
N ALA A 118 8.53 -7.19 14.14
CA ALA A 118 9.05 -6.81 15.45
C ALA A 118 10.13 -7.78 15.95
N SER A 119 9.97 -9.07 15.65
CA SER A 119 10.88 -10.14 16.11
C SER A 119 12.17 -10.30 15.27
N VAL A 120 12.27 -9.68 14.09
CA VAL A 120 13.46 -9.86 13.24
C VAL A 120 14.66 -9.13 13.82
N ASN A 121 15.78 -9.86 13.96
CA ASN A 121 17.07 -9.25 14.26
C ASN A 121 17.64 -8.58 13.00
N VAL A 122 17.53 -7.25 12.94
CA VAL A 122 18.01 -6.47 11.80
C VAL A 122 19.45 -6.01 12.02
N THR A 123 20.33 -6.36 11.10
CA THR A 123 21.73 -5.87 11.07
C THR A 123 21.89 -4.53 10.37
N LYS A 124 21.00 -4.18 9.42
CA LYS A 124 21.03 -2.93 8.65
C LYS A 124 19.79 -2.09 8.91
N LYS A 125 19.84 -1.27 9.96
CA LYS A 125 18.70 -0.50 10.47
C LYS A 125 18.27 0.67 9.57
N ASP A 126 19.20 1.23 8.79
CA ASP A 126 18.95 2.39 7.92
C ASP A 126 18.47 2.01 6.51
N GLN A 127 18.24 0.72 6.24
CA GLN A 127 17.69 0.29 4.96
C GLN A 127 16.19 0.57 4.88
N LEU A 128 15.69 0.69 3.65
CA LEU A 128 14.26 0.84 3.37
C LEU A 128 13.44 -0.26 4.04
N ALA A 129 12.34 0.13 4.67
CA ALA A 129 11.34 -0.76 5.26
C ALA A 129 10.87 -1.88 4.31
N SER A 130 10.86 -1.60 3.00
CA SER A 130 10.49 -2.58 1.97
C SER A 130 11.47 -3.75 1.88
N SER A 131 12.73 -3.55 2.26
CA SER A 131 13.74 -4.61 2.31
C SER A 131 13.48 -5.55 3.47
N LEU A 132 13.16 -4.99 4.64
CA LEU A 132 12.75 -5.76 5.81
C LEU A 132 11.48 -6.58 5.52
N MET A 133 10.48 -5.97 4.90
CA MET A 133 9.25 -6.67 4.55
C MET A 133 9.51 -7.85 3.61
N LYS A 134 10.32 -7.65 2.56
CA LYS A 134 10.73 -8.74 1.67
C LYS A 134 11.51 -9.84 2.40
N GLN A 135 12.36 -9.49 3.36
CA GLN A 135 13.08 -10.46 4.18
C GLN A 135 12.12 -11.32 5.01
N VAL A 136 11.15 -10.68 5.68
CA VAL A 136 10.12 -11.37 6.49
C VAL A 136 9.28 -12.29 5.61
N LEU A 137 8.80 -11.78 4.47
CA LEU A 137 8.00 -12.55 3.51
C LEU A 137 8.77 -13.74 2.93
N LYS A 138 10.04 -13.55 2.57
CA LYS A 138 10.89 -14.64 2.09
C LYS A 138 11.10 -15.73 3.13
N ALA A 139 11.16 -15.36 4.42
CA ALA A 139 11.39 -16.31 5.50
C ALA A 139 10.14 -17.11 5.87
N HIS A 140 8.95 -16.49 5.81
CA HIS A 140 7.72 -17.09 6.35
C HIS A 140 6.67 -17.48 5.30
N TYR A 141 6.69 -16.85 4.12
CA TYR A 141 5.66 -17.00 3.10
C TYR A 141 6.25 -17.17 1.68
N PRO A 142 7.26 -18.04 1.47
CA PRO A 142 7.65 -18.37 0.11
C PRO A 142 6.47 -19.03 -0.61
N CYS A 143 6.26 -18.63 -1.87
CA CYS A 143 5.75 -19.58 -2.85
C CYS A 143 6.93 -20.50 -3.23
#